data_AF-A0A946RXH9-F1
#
_entry.id   AF-A0A946RXH9-F1
#
_cell.length_a   1.000
_cell.length_b   1.000
_cell.length_c   1.000
_cell.angle_alpha   90.00
_cell.angle_beta   90.00
_cell.angle_gamma   90.00
#
_symmetry.space_group_name_H-M   'P 1'
#
loop_
_entity.id
_entity.type
_entity.pdbx_description
1 polymer ?
#
loop_
_entity_poly.entity_id
_entity_poly.type
_entity_poly.pdbx_seq_one_letter_code
_entity_poly.pdbx_strand_id
1 'polypeptide(L)'
;MMPCEVAPPNTISRSGMSAKKGGCYTQVYGGTGNSSPSLSDRDFNTEAYNRIYPNSFLDVLGNPLSTFSIDVDAAAYSNIRRFINQGDMPPKDAVRIEEMINYFTYDYPQPTSKHPFSINTEISGCAWNSNHLLALIGLQGKRIEYEELQPNNLVFLLDVSGSMNQPNKLPLLKSAFRMLVGELRPQDRVAIVVYAGSAGLVLPSTPGNRKHDILDAISRLQAGGSTAGGAGIQLAYKIAQENFSKNSNNRVILATDGDFNIGMSRDGEMIR
;
A
#
# COMPACT_ATOMS: atom_id res chain seq x y z
N MET A 1 -25.70 -35.47 16.94
CA MET A 1 -26.15 -36.31 15.80
C MET A 1 -25.78 -35.55 14.53
N MET A 2 -25.16 -36.24 13.56
CA MET A 2 -24.46 -35.81 12.33
C MET A 2 -25.12 -34.71 11.46
N PRO A 3 -24.42 -34.10 10.45
CA PRO A 3 -23.07 -34.42 9.93
C PRO A 3 -22.09 -33.24 9.79
N CYS A 4 -20.81 -33.62 9.58
CA CYS A 4 -19.72 -32.81 9.05
C CYS A 4 -19.94 -32.44 7.58
N GLU A 5 -19.40 -31.30 7.14
CA GLU A 5 -19.25 -30.99 5.72
C GLU A 5 -17.78 -30.66 5.39
N VAL A 6 -17.24 -31.40 4.42
CA VAL A 6 -15.91 -31.25 3.81
C VAL A 6 -16.09 -30.42 2.54
N ALA A 7 -15.23 -29.41 2.32
CA ALA A 7 -15.31 -28.53 1.16
C ALA A 7 -15.00 -29.27 -0.18
N PRO A 8 -15.79 -29.05 -1.26
CA PRO A 8 -15.49 -29.61 -2.57
C PRO A 8 -14.45 -28.77 -3.36
N PRO A 9 -13.73 -29.39 -4.32
CA PRO A 9 -12.76 -28.70 -5.17
C PRO A 9 -13.42 -27.85 -6.27
N ASN A 10 -12.78 -26.71 -6.56
CA ASN A 10 -13.15 -25.71 -7.56
C ASN A 10 -13.52 -26.31 -8.93
N THR A 11 -14.73 -26.04 -9.40
CA THR A 11 -15.15 -26.29 -10.78
C THR A 11 -15.16 -24.98 -11.57
N ILE A 12 -14.34 -24.94 -12.64
CA ILE A 12 -14.21 -23.82 -13.58
C ILE A 12 -15.43 -23.82 -14.51
N SER A 13 -16.21 -22.75 -14.48
CA SER A 13 -17.27 -22.49 -15.47
C SER A 13 -16.66 -21.87 -16.73
N ARG A 14 -16.66 -22.63 -17.83
CA ARG A 14 -16.44 -22.12 -19.19
C ARG A 14 -17.76 -21.57 -19.73
N SER A 15 -17.83 -20.27 -20.01
CA SER A 15 -18.84 -19.72 -20.92
C SER A 15 -18.16 -19.24 -22.20
N GLY A 16 -18.60 -19.80 -23.33
CA GLY A 16 -18.09 -19.51 -24.66
C GLY A 16 -18.65 -18.20 -25.20
N MET A 17 -17.78 -17.42 -25.84
CA MET A 17 -18.14 -16.17 -26.50
C MET A 17 -18.11 -16.39 -28.02
N SER A 18 -19.29 -16.34 -28.64
CA SER A 18 -19.51 -16.40 -30.08
C SER A 18 -19.28 -15.03 -30.70
N ALA A 19 -18.50 -15.00 -31.78
CA ALA A 19 -18.20 -13.81 -32.57
C ALA A 19 -19.40 -13.40 -33.45
N LYS A 20 -19.76 -12.11 -33.43
CA LYS A 20 -20.45 -11.47 -34.57
C LYS A 20 -19.85 -10.09 -34.87
N LYS A 21 -19.52 -9.93 -36.16
CA LYS A 21 -19.06 -8.73 -36.84
C LYS A 21 -20.19 -7.69 -36.98
N GLY A 22 -19.82 -6.42 -37.06
CA GLY A 22 -20.45 -5.48 -37.99
C GLY A 22 -20.71 -4.07 -37.44
N GLY A 23 -20.24 -3.06 -38.18
CA GLY A 23 -20.94 -1.77 -38.28
C GLY A 23 -20.18 -0.54 -37.78
N CYS A 24 -19.45 0.11 -38.69
CA CYS A 24 -19.01 1.50 -38.56
C CYS A 24 -20.17 2.41 -39.04
N TYR A 25 -20.61 3.37 -38.21
CA TYR A 25 -21.38 4.53 -38.66
C TYR A 25 -21.11 5.73 -37.74
N THR A 26 -20.49 6.76 -38.31
CA THR A 26 -20.56 8.15 -37.85
C THR A 26 -21.86 8.79 -38.33
N GLN A 27 -22.59 9.44 -37.42
CA GLN A 27 -23.55 10.49 -37.78
C GLN A 27 -23.49 11.61 -36.75
N VAL A 28 -23.18 12.80 -37.24
CA VAL A 28 -23.31 14.09 -36.56
C VAL A 28 -24.64 14.69 -37.00
N TYR A 29 -25.51 15.07 -36.06
CA TYR A 29 -26.57 16.07 -36.27
C TYR A 29 -26.68 16.93 -35.00
N GLY A 30 -26.62 18.25 -35.19
CA GLY A 30 -26.82 19.23 -34.13
C GLY A 30 -28.31 19.55 -33.90
N GLY A 31 -28.62 20.14 -32.74
CA GLY A 31 -29.90 20.82 -32.52
C GLY A 31 -30.42 20.84 -31.07
N THR A 32 -30.38 22.04 -30.50
CA THR A 32 -31.27 22.63 -29.46
C THR A 32 -31.20 22.14 -28.01
N GLY A 33 -31.11 23.14 -27.12
CA GLY A 33 -30.84 23.00 -25.69
C GLY A 33 -31.80 22.11 -24.92
N ASN A 34 -31.21 21.35 -24.02
CA ASN A 34 -31.75 21.12 -22.69
C ASN A 34 -30.55 21.16 -21.74
N SER A 35 -30.65 21.99 -20.70
CA SER A 35 -29.69 22.06 -19.60
C SER A 35 -29.65 20.71 -18.89
N SER A 36 -28.70 19.86 -19.27
CA SER A 36 -28.32 18.69 -18.50
C SER A 36 -27.85 19.17 -17.13
N PRO A 37 -28.31 18.57 -16.02
CA PRO A 37 -27.73 18.86 -14.73
C PRO A 37 -26.25 18.53 -14.84
N SER A 38 -25.38 19.50 -14.54
CA SER A 38 -23.95 19.27 -14.38
C SER A 38 -23.81 18.08 -13.45
N LEU A 39 -23.34 16.96 -13.99
CA LEU A 39 -22.81 15.87 -13.20
C LEU A 39 -21.69 16.51 -12.39
N SER A 40 -22.02 16.89 -11.16
CA SER A 40 -21.04 17.29 -10.15
C SER A 40 -19.92 16.26 -10.22
N ASP A 41 -18.68 16.73 -10.35
CA ASP A 41 -17.47 15.95 -10.17
C ASP A 41 -17.68 15.00 -8.99
N ARG A 42 -18.07 13.76 -9.28
CA ARG A 42 -17.86 12.69 -8.32
C ARG A 42 -16.36 12.51 -8.40
N ASP A 43 -15.65 13.08 -7.44
CA ASP A 43 -14.27 12.72 -7.17
C ASP A 43 -14.19 11.21 -7.27
N PHE A 44 -13.58 10.73 -8.35
CA PHE A 44 -13.41 9.30 -8.59
C PHE A 44 -12.43 8.81 -7.54
N ASN A 45 -12.97 8.35 -6.41
CA ASN A 45 -12.17 7.69 -5.40
C ASN A 45 -11.82 6.29 -5.92
N THR A 46 -10.56 6.09 -6.28
CA THR A 46 -10.02 4.80 -6.73
C THR A 46 -9.53 3.94 -5.55
N GLU A 47 -9.68 4.41 -4.31
CA GLU A 47 -9.35 3.62 -3.12
C GLU A 47 -10.25 2.39 -3.01
N ALA A 48 -9.63 1.22 -2.87
CA ALA A 48 -10.31 -0.05 -2.64
C ALA A 48 -10.06 -0.53 -1.21
N TYR A 49 -11.13 -0.96 -0.53
CA TYR A 49 -11.07 -1.50 0.82
C TYR A 49 -11.56 -2.95 0.81
N ASN A 50 -10.73 -3.87 1.30
CA ASN A 50 -11.13 -5.25 1.43
C ASN A 50 -12.18 -5.39 2.55
N ARG A 51 -13.25 -6.13 2.25
CA ARG A 51 -14.27 -6.45 3.25
C ARG A 51 -13.65 -7.20 4.42
N ILE A 52 -13.94 -6.73 5.63
CA ILE A 52 -13.45 -7.34 6.86
C ILE A 52 -14.43 -8.45 7.30
N TYR A 53 -13.89 -9.66 7.49
CA TYR A 53 -14.64 -10.80 8.02
C TYR A 53 -14.25 -11.01 9.49
N PRO A 54 -15.17 -10.81 10.44
CA PRO A 54 -14.88 -11.07 11.84
C PRO A 54 -14.66 -12.57 12.08
N ASN A 55 -13.74 -12.90 12.99
CA ASN A 55 -13.54 -14.27 13.42
C ASN A 55 -14.76 -14.77 14.21
N SER A 56 -15.16 -16.01 13.96
CA SER A 56 -16.17 -16.70 14.75
C SER A 56 -15.64 -17.02 16.15
N PHE A 57 -16.53 -17.05 17.14
CA PHE A 57 -16.20 -17.61 18.44
C PHE A 57 -15.96 -19.11 18.33
N LEU A 58 -14.85 -19.58 18.89
CA LEU A 58 -14.47 -20.99 18.89
C LEU A 58 -14.50 -21.54 20.32
N ASP A 59 -14.84 -22.82 20.44
CA ASP A 59 -14.72 -23.54 21.71
C ASP A 59 -13.24 -23.71 22.10
N VAL A 60 -12.92 -23.36 23.35
CA VAL A 60 -11.55 -23.33 23.88
C VAL A 60 -10.98 -24.72 24.15
N LEU A 61 -11.81 -25.73 24.41
CA LEU A 61 -11.34 -27.10 24.59
C LEU A 61 -10.93 -27.71 23.23
N GLY A 62 -11.68 -27.39 22.17
CA GLY A 62 -11.36 -27.80 20.80
C GLY A 62 -10.24 -26.97 20.15
N ASN A 63 -10.10 -25.69 20.51
CA ASN A 63 -9.17 -24.75 19.89
C ASN A 63 -8.38 -23.97 20.97
N PRO A 64 -7.47 -24.63 21.72
CA PRO A 64 -6.79 -24.01 22.86
C PRO A 64 -5.68 -23.03 22.46
N LEU A 65 -5.42 -22.85 21.17
CA LEU A 65 -4.37 -21.99 20.64
C LEU A 65 -4.96 -20.87 19.81
N SER A 66 -4.51 -19.65 20.08
CA SER A 66 -4.77 -18.47 19.24
C SER A 66 -3.47 -18.04 18.58
N THR A 67 -3.54 -17.74 17.28
CA THR A 67 -2.42 -17.20 16.51
C THR A 67 -2.78 -15.81 16.03
N PHE A 68 -1.82 -14.90 16.07
CA PHE A 68 -1.95 -13.54 15.58
C PHE A 68 -0.68 -13.17 14.82
N SER A 69 -0.83 -12.30 13.82
CA SER A 69 0.31 -11.74 13.11
C SER A 69 1.05 -10.77 14.02
N ILE A 70 2.37 -10.69 13.83
CA ILE A 70 3.20 -9.64 14.44
C ILE A 70 3.29 -8.39 13.56
N ASP A 71 2.60 -8.40 12.42
CA ASP A 71 2.60 -7.27 11.49
C ASP A 71 1.88 -6.08 12.11
N VAL A 72 2.47 -4.90 11.94
CA VAL A 72 2.01 -3.65 12.55
C VAL A 72 1.69 -2.68 11.42
N ASP A 73 0.41 -2.66 11.03
CA ASP A 73 -0.12 -1.68 10.10
C ASP A 73 -0.76 -0.51 10.87
N ALA A 74 -0.58 0.70 10.34
CA ALA A 74 -1.05 1.96 10.91
C ALA A 74 -1.78 2.84 9.87
N ALA A 75 -1.99 2.30 8.66
CA ALA A 75 -2.49 3.03 7.51
C ALA A 75 -3.97 3.36 7.67
N ALA A 76 -4.78 2.41 8.14
CA ALA A 76 -6.20 2.58 8.34
C ALA A 76 -6.50 3.71 9.34
N TYR A 77 -5.81 3.78 10.48
CA TYR A 77 -6.01 4.89 11.43
C TYR A 77 -5.68 6.24 10.79
N SER A 78 -4.57 6.34 10.07
CA SER A 78 -4.18 7.58 9.38
C SER A 78 -5.24 8.03 8.37
N ASN A 79 -5.82 7.07 7.64
CA ASN A 79 -6.85 7.34 6.65
C ASN A 79 -8.21 7.67 7.29
N ILE A 80 -8.60 6.98 8.37
CA ILE A 80 -9.78 7.32 9.18
C ILE A 80 -9.66 8.75 9.71
N ARG A 81 -8.51 9.12 10.28
CA ARG A 81 -8.23 10.47 10.76
C ARG A 81 -8.35 11.50 9.63
N ARG A 82 -7.89 11.17 8.42
CA ARG A 82 -8.06 12.02 7.23
C ARG A 82 -9.54 12.30 6.95
N PHE A 83 -10.37 11.25 6.84
CA PHE A 83 -11.82 11.40 6.61
C PHE A 83 -12.47 12.28 7.69
N ILE A 84 -12.22 11.97 8.97
CA ILE A 84 -12.79 12.72 10.10
C ILE A 84 -12.36 14.20 10.06
N ASN A 85 -11.09 14.49 9.80
CA ASN A 85 -10.59 15.86 9.71
C ASN A 85 -11.16 16.63 8.50
N GLN A 86 -11.63 15.92 7.47
CA GLN A 86 -12.31 16.49 6.31
C GLN A 86 -13.82 16.67 6.54
N GLY A 87 -14.34 16.20 7.68
CA GLY A 87 -15.78 16.23 8.00
C GLY A 87 -16.57 15.07 7.39
N ASP A 88 -15.87 14.07 6.82
CA ASP A 88 -16.47 12.92 6.17
C ASP A 88 -16.48 11.69 7.10
N MET A 89 -17.50 10.85 6.93
CA MET A 89 -17.54 9.55 7.59
C MET A 89 -16.67 8.55 6.82
N PRO A 90 -15.73 7.85 7.50
CA PRO A 90 -14.92 6.84 6.84
C PRO A 90 -15.80 5.68 6.36
N PRO A 91 -15.50 5.08 5.19
CA PRO A 91 -16.13 3.84 4.76
C PRO A 91 -15.95 2.75 5.82
N LYS A 92 -16.95 1.90 6.03
CA LYS A 92 -16.90 0.83 7.05
C LYS A 92 -15.68 -0.07 6.87
N ASP A 93 -15.38 -0.46 5.63
CA ASP A 93 -14.27 -1.36 5.31
C ASP A 93 -12.89 -0.67 5.39
N ALA A 94 -12.85 0.66 5.56
CA ALA A 94 -11.62 1.39 5.87
C ALA A 94 -11.24 1.30 7.37
N VAL A 95 -12.15 0.82 8.22
CA VAL A 95 -11.96 0.73 9.67
C VAL A 95 -11.41 -0.64 10.05
N ARG A 96 -10.08 -0.73 10.17
CA ARG A 96 -9.39 -1.92 10.68
C ARG A 96 -9.06 -1.75 12.15
N ILE A 97 -9.72 -2.54 13.01
CA ILE A 97 -9.65 -2.38 14.46
C ILE A 97 -8.22 -2.61 14.96
N GLU A 98 -7.52 -3.61 14.43
CA GLU A 98 -6.13 -3.90 14.78
C GLU A 98 -5.21 -2.70 14.52
N GLU A 99 -5.35 -2.02 13.38
CA GLU A 99 -4.54 -0.85 13.03
C GLU A 99 -4.91 0.39 13.87
N MET A 100 -6.14 0.46 14.40
CA MET A 100 -6.54 1.52 15.32
C MET A 100 -5.86 1.40 16.68
N ILE A 101 -5.68 0.18 17.17
CA ILE A 101 -4.97 -0.08 18.42
C ILE A 101 -3.46 0.06 18.20
N ASN A 102 -2.94 -0.52 17.12
CA ASN A 102 -1.52 -0.53 16.79
C ASN A 102 -0.94 0.83 16.38
N TYR A 103 -1.78 1.83 16.05
CA TYR A 103 -1.32 3.17 15.66
C TYR A 103 -0.55 3.89 16.77
N PHE A 104 -0.90 3.63 18.03
CA PHE A 104 -0.33 4.35 19.17
C PHE A 104 0.97 3.71 19.66
N THR A 105 1.88 4.56 20.15
CA THR A 105 3.09 4.10 20.80
C THR A 105 2.79 3.76 22.27
N TYR A 106 3.11 2.54 22.66
CA TYR A 106 3.00 2.06 24.04
C TYR A 106 4.39 1.99 24.67
N ASP A 107 4.49 2.37 25.94
CA ASP A 107 5.76 2.33 26.68
C ASP A 107 5.97 0.94 27.33
N TYR A 108 6.07 -0.08 26.48
CA TYR A 108 6.34 -1.44 26.91
C TYR A 108 7.83 -1.63 27.24
N PRO A 109 8.16 -2.40 28.30
CA PRO A 109 9.54 -2.64 28.70
C PRO A 109 10.30 -3.39 27.60
N GLN A 110 11.55 -3.02 27.38
CA GLN A 110 12.43 -3.72 26.45
C GLN A 110 12.69 -5.17 26.92
N PRO A 111 12.89 -6.13 25.99
CA PRO A 111 13.24 -7.49 26.35
C PRO A 111 14.57 -7.56 27.14
N THR A 112 14.51 -8.13 28.34
CA THR A 112 15.69 -8.38 29.20
C THR A 112 16.20 -9.82 29.12
N SER A 113 15.40 -10.73 28.56
CA SER A 113 15.71 -12.15 28.48
C SER A 113 16.55 -12.49 27.24
N LYS A 114 16.88 -13.78 27.06
CA LYS A 114 17.52 -14.28 25.83
C LYS A 114 16.64 -14.13 24.58
N HIS A 115 15.33 -13.90 24.76
CA HIS A 115 14.38 -13.79 23.66
C HIS A 115 14.30 -12.34 23.14
N PRO A 116 14.11 -12.15 21.82
CA PRO A 116 14.20 -10.82 21.18
C PRO A 116 12.94 -9.95 21.38
N PHE A 117 11.99 -10.37 22.20
CA PHE A 117 10.77 -9.61 22.50
C PHE A 117 10.29 -9.83 23.94
N SER A 118 9.58 -8.86 24.49
CA SER A 118 8.81 -8.96 25.74
C SER A 118 7.32 -9.08 25.43
N ILE A 119 6.57 -9.69 26.36
CA ILE A 119 5.12 -9.89 26.26
C ILE A 119 4.46 -9.21 27.45
N ASN A 120 3.47 -8.37 27.17
CA ASN A 120 2.65 -7.68 28.14
C ASN A 120 1.19 -8.08 27.95
N THR A 121 0.49 -8.42 29.03
CA THR A 121 -0.92 -8.82 28.96
C THR A 121 -1.77 -8.05 29.95
N GLU A 122 -2.91 -7.58 29.47
CA GLU A 122 -3.91 -6.89 30.28
C GLU A 122 -5.29 -7.46 29.99
N ILE A 123 -6.13 -7.54 31.03
CA ILE A 123 -7.51 -8.00 30.89
C ILE A 123 -8.42 -6.95 31.54
N SER A 124 -9.51 -6.60 30.85
CA SER A 124 -10.52 -5.67 31.34
C SER A 124 -11.94 -6.17 31.02
N GLY A 125 -12.93 -5.61 31.70
CA GLY A 125 -14.34 -5.84 31.37
C GLY A 125 -14.68 -5.27 29.99
N CYS A 126 -15.52 -5.96 29.23
CA CYS A 126 -15.98 -5.46 27.93
C CYS A 126 -17.12 -4.45 28.11
N ALA A 127 -16.87 -3.19 27.75
CA ALA A 127 -17.80 -2.08 27.98
C ALA A 127 -19.16 -2.22 27.26
N TRP A 128 -19.19 -2.93 26.13
CA TRP A 128 -20.41 -3.14 25.32
C TRP A 128 -21.05 -4.52 25.49
N ASN A 129 -20.44 -5.42 26.28
CA ASN A 129 -21.01 -6.74 26.58
C ASN A 129 -20.46 -7.28 27.90
N SER A 130 -21.26 -7.20 28.96
CA SER A 130 -20.87 -7.61 30.32
C SER A 130 -20.54 -9.09 30.48
N ASN A 131 -20.94 -9.94 29.54
CA ASN A 131 -20.61 -11.37 29.56
C ASN A 131 -19.20 -11.65 29.01
N HIS A 132 -18.54 -10.65 28.42
CA HIS A 132 -17.24 -10.80 27.76
C HIS A 132 -16.14 -10.02 28.51
N LEU A 133 -14.91 -10.48 28.34
CA LEU A 133 -13.71 -9.76 28.74
C LEU A 133 -12.93 -9.33 27.50
N LEU A 134 -12.16 -8.26 27.63
CA LEU A 134 -11.20 -7.80 26.63
C LEU A 134 -9.80 -8.20 27.12
N ALA A 135 -9.05 -8.88 26.28
CA ALA A 135 -7.65 -9.18 26.51
C ALA A 135 -6.79 -8.37 25.54
N LEU A 136 -5.83 -7.62 26.06
CA LEU A 136 -4.80 -6.92 25.30
C LEU A 136 -3.50 -7.70 25.44
N ILE A 137 -2.86 -7.98 24.30
CA ILE A 137 -1.55 -8.62 24.24
C ILE A 137 -0.61 -7.65 23.52
N GLY A 138 0.32 -7.06 24.27
CA GLY A 138 1.38 -6.20 23.76
C GLY A 138 2.66 -6.98 23.53
N LEU A 139 3.29 -6.80 22.38
CA LEU A 139 4.61 -7.34 22.07
C LEU A 139 5.59 -6.18 21.82
N GLN A 140 6.73 -6.20 22.50
CA GLN A 140 7.79 -5.22 22.29
C GLN A 140 9.06 -5.94 21.85
N GLY A 141 9.42 -5.77 20.57
CA GLY A 141 10.70 -6.23 20.04
C GLY A 141 11.86 -5.42 20.60
N LYS A 142 13.07 -6.01 20.59
CA LYS A 142 14.29 -5.30 20.95
C LYS A 142 14.50 -4.09 20.02
N ARG A 143 14.66 -2.90 20.59
CA ARG A 143 15.11 -1.72 19.83
C ARG A 143 16.55 -1.95 19.36
N ILE A 144 16.79 -1.73 18.08
CA ILE A 144 18.11 -1.80 17.45
C ILE A 144 18.53 -0.36 17.16
N GLU A 145 19.75 0.00 17.52
CA GLU A 145 20.29 1.33 17.25
C GLU A 145 20.51 1.54 15.74
N TYR A 146 20.24 2.75 15.25
CA TYR A 146 20.24 3.07 13.82
C TYR A 146 21.63 2.92 13.17
N GLU A 147 22.69 3.02 13.97
CA GLU A 147 24.08 2.90 13.57
C GLU A 147 24.45 1.46 13.16
N GLU A 148 23.75 0.46 13.69
CA GLU A 148 23.97 -0.95 13.38
C GLU A 148 23.23 -1.40 12.11
N LEU A 149 22.36 -0.55 11.55
CA LEU A 149 21.58 -0.87 10.36
C LEU A 149 22.45 -0.85 9.10
N GLN A 150 22.31 -1.91 8.30
CA GLN A 150 22.93 -1.99 6.98
C GLN A 150 22.55 -0.77 6.10
N PRO A 151 23.44 -0.32 5.19
CA PRO A 151 23.11 0.70 4.21
C PRO A 151 21.87 0.33 3.40
N ASN A 152 21.06 1.31 3.02
CA ASN A 152 19.91 1.10 2.14
C ASN A 152 20.29 1.41 0.69
N ASN A 153 19.82 0.59 -0.25
CA ASN A 153 19.85 0.86 -1.68
C ASN A 153 18.40 0.85 -2.21
N LEU A 154 17.83 2.05 -2.34
CA LEU A 154 16.41 2.26 -2.62
C LEU A 154 16.23 2.72 -4.07
N VAL A 155 15.46 1.97 -4.84
CA VAL A 155 14.99 2.39 -6.17
C VAL A 155 13.50 2.68 -6.07
N PHE A 156 13.11 3.94 -6.22
CA PHE A 156 11.72 4.33 -6.25
C PHE A 156 11.20 4.29 -7.68
N LEU A 157 10.14 3.51 -7.90
CA LEU A 157 9.35 3.49 -9.11
C LEU A 157 8.07 4.29 -8.84
N LEU A 158 7.98 5.48 -9.42
CA LEU A 158 6.91 6.43 -9.14
C LEU A 158 5.95 6.55 -10.31
N ASP A 159 4.67 6.37 -10.02
CA ASP A 159 3.59 6.75 -10.92
C ASP A 159 3.48 8.27 -10.97
N VAL A 160 3.60 8.83 -12.17
CA VAL A 160 3.38 10.25 -12.43
C VAL A 160 2.28 10.47 -13.46
N SER A 161 1.36 9.52 -13.61
CA SER A 161 0.21 9.65 -14.50
C SER A 161 -0.72 10.81 -14.10
N GLY A 162 -1.61 11.21 -15.01
CA GLY A 162 -2.55 12.31 -14.76
C GLY A 162 -3.45 12.10 -13.53
N SER A 163 -3.79 10.85 -13.18
CA SER A 163 -4.62 10.52 -12.01
C SER A 163 -3.93 10.83 -10.68
N MET A 164 -2.59 10.92 -10.68
CA MET A 164 -1.77 11.26 -9.52
C MET A 164 -1.75 12.75 -9.17
N ASN A 165 -2.46 13.62 -9.92
CA ASN A 165 -2.42 15.08 -9.74
C ASN A 165 -3.19 15.59 -8.49
N GLN A 166 -3.96 14.74 -7.82
CA GLN A 166 -4.74 15.16 -6.64
C GLN A 166 -3.81 15.45 -5.43
N PRO A 167 -4.14 16.40 -4.53
CA PRO A 167 -3.29 16.78 -3.39
C PRO A 167 -2.86 15.62 -2.47
N ASN A 168 -3.71 14.61 -2.33
CA ASN A 168 -3.47 13.40 -1.53
C ASN A 168 -2.68 12.30 -2.26
N LYS A 169 -2.20 12.54 -3.49
CA LYS A 169 -1.44 11.56 -4.30
C LYS A 169 0.01 12.00 -4.52
N LEU A 170 0.43 12.39 -5.73
CA LEU A 170 1.81 12.79 -6.01
C LEU A 170 2.30 13.94 -5.10
N PRO A 171 1.52 15.01 -4.81
CA PRO A 171 1.93 16.06 -3.88
C PRO A 171 2.18 15.53 -2.45
N LEU A 172 1.35 14.61 -1.96
CA LEU A 172 1.56 13.94 -0.68
C LEU A 172 2.81 13.06 -0.72
N LEU A 173 3.00 12.28 -1.78
CA LEU A 173 4.18 11.46 -2.00
C LEU A 173 5.46 12.30 -2.00
N LYS A 174 5.48 13.43 -2.71
CA LYS A 174 6.60 14.38 -2.70
C LYS A 174 6.90 14.87 -1.29
N SER A 175 5.87 15.12 -0.48
CA SER A 175 6.03 15.56 0.92
C SER A 175 6.62 14.46 1.80
N ALA A 176 6.13 13.22 1.68
CA ALA A 176 6.69 12.07 2.38
C ALA A 176 8.15 11.80 1.98
N PHE A 177 8.49 11.93 0.70
CA PHE A 177 9.87 11.76 0.21
C PHE A 177 10.82 12.83 0.76
N ARG A 178 10.36 14.08 0.92
CA ARG A 178 11.18 15.12 1.56
C ARG A 178 11.54 14.75 3.00
N MET A 179 10.60 14.16 3.75
CA MET A 179 10.87 13.66 5.10
C MET A 179 11.88 12.52 5.07
N LEU A 180 11.70 11.55 4.17
CA LEU A 180 12.64 10.45 3.98
C LEU A 180 14.07 10.95 3.69
N VAL A 181 14.23 11.95 2.82
CA VAL A 181 15.55 12.54 2.50
C VAL A 181 16.22 13.16 3.74
N GLY A 182 15.43 13.63 4.70
CA GLY A 182 15.92 14.07 6.01
C GLY A 182 16.68 12.97 6.77
N GLU A 183 16.19 11.74 6.68
CA GLU A 183 16.70 10.57 7.41
C GLU A 183 17.79 9.78 6.67
N LEU A 184 18.05 10.08 5.38
CA LEU A 184 19.07 9.39 4.60
C LEU A 184 20.48 9.63 5.17
N ARG A 185 21.23 8.54 5.32
CA ARG A 185 22.62 8.55 5.76
C ARG A 185 23.56 8.61 4.54
N PRO A 186 24.84 9.02 4.71
CA PRO A 186 25.79 9.10 3.59
C PRO A 186 26.01 7.79 2.83
N GLN A 187 25.89 6.65 3.52
CA GLN A 187 26.01 5.30 2.96
C GLN A 187 24.76 4.81 2.23
N ASP A 188 23.60 5.43 2.49
CA ASP A 188 22.36 5.06 1.80
C ASP A 188 22.39 5.59 0.36
N ARG A 189 21.63 4.94 -0.53
CA ARG A 189 21.54 5.29 -1.94
C ARG A 189 20.09 5.35 -2.39
N VAL A 190 19.79 6.32 -3.24
CA VAL A 190 18.45 6.52 -3.81
C VAL A 190 18.55 6.67 -5.33
N ALA A 191 17.70 5.97 -6.06
CA ALA A 191 17.41 6.22 -7.47
C ALA A 191 15.90 6.45 -7.65
N ILE A 192 15.52 7.28 -8.63
CA ILE A 192 14.12 7.58 -8.93
C ILE A 192 13.87 7.30 -10.40
N VAL A 193 12.99 6.33 -10.65
CA VAL A 193 12.41 6.00 -11.93
C VAL A 193 10.95 6.42 -11.90
N VAL A 194 10.48 7.06 -12.96
CA VAL A 194 9.08 7.40 -13.14
C VAL A 194 8.47 6.58 -14.25
N TYR A 195 7.16 6.35 -14.17
CA TYR A 195 6.38 5.88 -15.29
C TYR A 195 5.07 6.68 -15.40
N ALA A 196 4.73 6.98 -16.64
CA ALA A 196 3.42 7.40 -17.09
C ALA A 196 3.33 6.92 -18.54
N GLY A 197 3.31 7.83 -19.54
CA GLY A 197 3.26 7.45 -20.95
C GLY A 197 4.55 6.79 -21.46
N SER A 198 5.66 7.03 -20.76
CA SER A 198 6.95 6.37 -20.95
C SER A 198 7.65 6.20 -19.60
N ALA A 199 8.62 5.28 -19.55
CA ALA A 199 9.49 5.12 -18.39
C ALA A 199 10.69 6.05 -18.51
N GLY A 200 11.11 6.67 -17.39
CA GLY A 200 12.22 7.60 -17.37
C GLY A 200 13.01 7.55 -16.06
N LEU A 201 14.34 7.62 -16.16
CA LEU A 201 15.21 7.78 -15.01
C LEU A 201 15.31 9.27 -14.66
N VAL A 202 14.76 9.67 -13.51
CA VAL A 202 14.76 11.06 -13.03
C VAL A 202 15.97 11.36 -12.15
N LEU A 203 16.40 10.36 -11.38
CA LEU A 203 17.57 10.45 -10.53
C LEU A 203 18.37 9.14 -10.65
N PRO A 204 19.61 9.18 -11.16
CA PRO A 204 20.50 8.01 -11.10
C PRO A 204 20.83 7.67 -9.64
N SER A 205 21.35 6.47 -9.38
CA SER A 205 21.73 6.07 -8.02
C SER A 205 22.65 7.10 -7.36
N THR A 206 22.14 7.76 -6.33
CA THR A 206 22.73 8.95 -5.71
C THR A 206 22.92 8.70 -4.20
N PRO A 207 24.10 8.99 -3.63
CA PRO A 207 24.33 8.88 -2.19
C PRO A 207 23.40 9.77 -1.35
N GLY A 208 22.99 9.28 -0.18
CA GLY A 208 22.01 9.95 0.69
C GLY A 208 22.46 11.29 1.28
N ASN A 209 23.77 11.57 1.27
CA ASN A 209 24.30 12.89 1.66
C ASN A 209 24.12 13.97 0.57
N ARG A 210 23.80 13.59 -0.68
CA ARG A 210 23.49 14.53 -1.77
C ARG A 210 22.03 14.98 -1.71
N LYS A 211 21.61 15.45 -0.53
CA LYS A 211 20.19 15.76 -0.22
C LYS A 211 19.59 16.77 -1.20
N HIS A 212 20.35 17.80 -1.58
CA HIS A 212 19.87 18.82 -2.52
C HIS A 212 19.50 18.23 -3.89
N ASP A 213 20.38 17.41 -4.48
CA ASP A 213 20.13 16.78 -5.79
C ASP A 213 18.88 15.88 -5.76
N ILE A 214 18.69 15.15 -4.65
CA ILE A 214 17.53 14.26 -4.46
C ILE A 214 16.25 15.10 -4.31
N LEU A 215 16.28 16.16 -3.49
CA LEU A 215 15.14 17.07 -3.30
C LEU A 215 14.75 17.78 -4.60
N ASP A 216 15.73 18.18 -5.41
CA ASP A 216 15.51 18.81 -6.71
C ASP A 216 14.91 17.82 -7.71
N ALA A 217 15.34 16.56 -7.71
CA ALA A 217 14.73 15.52 -8.53
C ALA A 217 13.26 15.29 -8.16
N ILE A 218 12.96 15.23 -6.86
CA ILE A 218 11.57 15.11 -6.37
C ILE A 218 10.75 16.33 -6.76
N SER A 219 11.28 17.55 -6.61
CA SER A 219 10.54 18.79 -6.87
C SER A 219 10.11 18.91 -8.33
N ARG A 220 10.92 18.39 -9.27
CA ARG A 220 10.62 18.37 -10.72
C ARG A 220 9.54 17.38 -11.15
N LEU A 221 9.14 16.43 -10.30
CA LEU A 221 8.08 15.47 -10.63
C LEU A 221 6.76 16.21 -10.88
N GLN A 222 6.11 15.90 -12.00
CA GLN A 222 4.82 16.46 -12.40
C GLN A 222 3.90 15.34 -12.87
N ALA A 223 2.62 15.41 -12.50
CA ALA A 223 1.62 14.48 -12.97
C ALA A 223 1.24 14.78 -14.42
N GLY A 224 1.20 13.77 -15.28
CA GLY A 224 0.83 13.91 -16.68
C GLY A 224 0.96 12.61 -17.48
N GLY A 225 0.24 12.53 -18.61
CA GLY A 225 0.26 11.36 -19.50
C GLY A 225 -0.63 10.20 -19.05
N SER A 226 -0.71 9.17 -19.91
CA SER A 226 -1.44 7.92 -19.68
C SER A 226 -0.55 6.85 -19.04
N THR A 227 -1.10 5.81 -18.42
CA THR A 227 -0.30 4.79 -17.69
C THR A 227 0.31 3.73 -18.61
N ALA A 228 1.64 3.59 -18.61
CA ALA A 228 2.39 2.50 -19.23
C ALA A 228 3.37 1.86 -18.21
N GLY A 229 2.83 1.00 -17.33
CA GLY A 229 3.55 0.48 -16.16
C GLY A 229 4.70 -0.50 -16.47
N GLY A 230 4.59 -1.30 -17.54
CA GLY A 230 5.52 -2.42 -17.80
C GLY A 230 6.98 -1.99 -18.02
N ALA A 231 7.21 -0.92 -18.78
CA ALA A 231 8.56 -0.40 -19.05
C ALA A 231 9.20 0.22 -17.80
N GLY A 232 8.39 0.76 -16.89
CA GLY A 232 8.85 1.36 -15.62
C GLY A 232 9.45 0.31 -14.69
N ILE A 233 8.77 -0.82 -14.54
CA ILE A 233 9.27 -1.96 -13.74
C ILE A 233 10.61 -2.45 -14.29
N GLN A 234 10.71 -2.73 -15.59
CA GLN A 234 11.94 -3.23 -16.19
C GLN A 234 13.12 -2.28 -15.96
N LEU A 235 12.90 -0.97 -16.12
CA LEU A 235 13.92 0.04 -15.86
C LEU A 235 14.32 0.10 -14.38
N ALA A 236 13.35 0.06 -13.46
CA ALA A 236 13.64 0.06 -12.02
C ALA A 236 14.46 -1.16 -11.60
N TYR A 237 14.11 -2.36 -12.07
CA TYR A 237 14.88 -3.58 -11.80
C TYR A 237 16.28 -3.53 -12.41
N LYS A 238 16.42 -3.00 -13.63
CA LYS A 238 17.73 -2.80 -14.25
C LYS A 238 18.62 -1.90 -13.38
N ILE A 239 18.12 -0.74 -12.95
CA ILE A 239 18.87 0.19 -12.09
C ILE A 239 19.20 -0.45 -10.74
N ALA A 240 18.27 -1.21 -10.16
CA ALA A 240 18.50 -1.93 -8.91
C ALA A 240 19.61 -2.98 -9.05
N GLN A 241 19.64 -3.72 -10.15
CA GLN A 241 20.69 -4.71 -10.45
C GLN A 241 22.04 -4.06 -10.70
N GLU A 242 22.09 -2.99 -11.51
CA GLU A 242 23.33 -2.24 -11.80
C GLU A 242 23.98 -1.64 -10.54
N ASN A 243 23.16 -1.32 -9.53
CA ASN A 243 23.61 -0.70 -8.28
C ASN A 243 23.50 -1.65 -7.08
N PHE A 244 23.34 -2.95 -7.31
CA PHE A 244 23.14 -3.93 -6.24
C PHE A 244 24.36 -3.99 -5.31
N SER A 245 24.13 -4.00 -4.00
CA SER A 245 25.19 -4.17 -3.01
C SER A 245 24.87 -5.29 -2.03
N LYS A 246 25.77 -6.29 -1.95
CA LYS A 246 25.59 -7.52 -1.16
C LYS A 246 25.40 -7.26 0.34
N ASN A 247 25.99 -6.19 0.87
CA ASN A 247 25.93 -5.84 2.29
C ASN A 247 24.98 -4.65 2.54
N SER A 248 23.90 -4.57 1.76
CA SER A 248 22.91 -3.50 1.86
C SER A 248 21.49 -4.05 1.73
N ASN A 249 20.54 -3.30 2.28
CA ASN A 249 19.13 -3.54 2.05
C ASN A 249 18.74 -3.01 0.67
N ASN A 250 18.68 -3.89 -0.33
CA ASN A 250 18.27 -3.53 -1.69
C ASN A 250 16.75 -3.63 -1.81
N ARG A 251 16.06 -2.52 -2.13
CA ARG A 251 14.60 -2.49 -2.29
C ARG A 251 14.19 -1.68 -3.51
N VAL A 252 13.26 -2.24 -4.28
CA VAL A 252 12.47 -1.48 -5.26
C VAL A 252 11.14 -1.15 -4.61
N ILE A 253 10.78 0.14 -4.55
CA ILE A 253 9.55 0.62 -3.93
C ILE A 253 8.69 1.24 -5.02
N LEU A 254 7.55 0.62 -5.30
CA LEU A 254 6.54 1.14 -6.21
C LEU A 254 5.56 2.04 -5.46
N ALA A 255 5.28 3.21 -6.00
CA ALA A 255 4.23 4.10 -5.50
C ALA A 255 3.30 4.53 -6.64
N THR A 256 2.02 4.17 -6.51
CA THR A 256 0.96 4.34 -7.51
C THR A 256 -0.39 4.52 -6.82
N ASP A 257 -1.39 5.03 -7.54
CA ASP A 257 -2.79 5.11 -7.10
C ASP A 257 -3.65 3.91 -7.52
N GLY A 258 -3.01 2.83 -7.99
CA GLY A 258 -3.64 1.51 -8.21
C GLY A 258 -3.95 1.18 -9.67
N ASP A 259 -3.74 2.11 -10.60
CA ASP A 259 -3.95 1.85 -12.03
C ASP A 259 -2.70 1.28 -12.71
N PHE A 260 -2.27 0.11 -12.25
CA PHE A 260 -1.19 -0.62 -12.93
C PHE A 260 -1.77 -1.41 -14.12
N ASN A 261 -2.17 -0.69 -15.17
CA ASN A 261 -2.63 -1.29 -16.43
C ASN A 261 -1.43 -1.93 -17.16
N ILE A 262 -1.07 -3.15 -16.76
CA ILE A 262 -0.08 -3.96 -17.47
C ILE A 262 -0.73 -4.48 -18.74
N GLY A 263 -0.39 -3.85 -19.86
CA GLY A 263 -0.36 -4.57 -21.13
C GLY A 263 0.75 -5.63 -21.08
N MET A 264 0.49 -6.78 -20.46
CA MET A 264 0.99 -8.14 -20.76
C MET A 264 0.10 -9.11 -19.98
N SER A 265 -0.90 -9.65 -20.66
CA SER A 265 -1.76 -10.70 -20.14
C SER A 265 -0.93 -11.97 -19.93
N ARG A 266 -0.47 -12.21 -18.69
CA ARG A 266 -0.19 -13.52 -18.04
C ARG A 266 0.70 -13.27 -16.82
N ASP A 267 0.19 -13.62 -15.64
CA ASP A 267 0.87 -13.57 -14.33
C ASP A 267 2.14 -14.45 -14.21
N GLY A 268 2.65 -15.00 -15.32
CA GLY A 268 3.73 -16.00 -15.36
C GLY A 268 5.14 -15.46 -15.57
N GLU A 269 5.34 -14.15 -15.76
CA GLU A 269 6.67 -13.60 -16.13
C GLU A 269 7.33 -12.72 -15.06
N MET A 270 6.73 -12.53 -13.88
CA MET A 270 7.35 -11.75 -12.78
C MET A 270 8.25 -12.58 -11.86
N ILE A 271 8.50 -13.85 -12.18
CA ILE A 271 9.45 -14.71 -11.46
C ILE A 271 10.36 -15.39 -12.49
N ARG A 272 11.53 -14.80 -12.75
CA ARG A 272 12.76 -15.52 -13.13
C ARG A 272 13.99 -14.67 -12.89
#